data_AF-A0A2V6N1T3-F1
#
_entry.id   AF-A0A2V6N1T3-F1
#
_cell.length_a   1.000
_cell.length_b   1.000
_cell.length_c   1.000
_cell.angle_alpha   90.00
_cell.angle_beta   90.00
_cell.angle_gamma   90.00
#
_symmetry.space_group_name_H-M   'P 1'
#
loop_
_entity.id
_entity.type
_entity.pdbx_description
1 polymer ?
#
loop_
_entity_poly.entity_id
_entity_poly.type
_entity_poly.pdbx_seq_one_letter_code
_entity_poly.pdbx_strand_id
1 'polypeptide(L)'
;MFSGADGAKSNLPKFRRKFTGNGCQIRKWHEVARGLALKSFIEKLRNGRDLNGADVDTAVAILLSPDVGDEVKADFLTALHRKGETTEEIAAFVQSLMKRAVDPMIDRAEMPGPMVDVCGTGGDGVDSFNISTTVAFVVAAGGAVVVKHGNRRVTSSCGSADVLEELGVPIDLPPEQLRESLKRHSVGFLFARQYHPAFRALAETRERLARQNARTIFNALGPLLNPARPSRQLIGVYSPHLTGIFAQVLRELRHERAWIVHGLGDNSAGMDDISVSGATTVAELIDDKVTSAILDVSWLGIPRAPVGELRGGDARENAATIDGILSGKVAGAKRDMTIVNAAGGFVVAGLARDLKEGIELAREEIDSGRALEKLRALQNYRAK
;
A
#
# COMPACT_ATOMS: atom_id res chain seq x y z
N MET A 1 -19.43 11.30 -82.64
CA MET A 1 -18.45 12.41 -82.77
C MET A 1 -17.75 12.53 -81.42
N PHE A 2 -16.49 12.25 -81.16
CA PHE A 2 -15.29 11.73 -81.84
C PHE A 2 -14.53 11.03 -80.69
N SER A 3 -14.33 9.71 -80.71
CA SER A 3 -13.09 9.04 -81.15
C SER A 3 -11.77 9.69 -80.70
N GLY A 4 -11.01 8.94 -79.89
CA GLY A 4 -9.59 8.66 -80.15
C GLY A 4 -8.56 9.66 -79.66
N ALA A 5 -7.68 9.20 -78.76
CA ALA A 5 -6.23 9.24 -79.00
C ALA A 5 -5.50 8.35 -77.99
N ASP A 6 -4.72 7.43 -78.55
CA ASP A 6 -3.81 6.49 -77.91
C ASP A 6 -2.61 7.14 -77.20
N GLY A 7 -2.04 6.37 -76.28
CA GLY A 7 -0.60 6.12 -76.33
C GLY A 7 0.27 6.79 -75.27
N ALA A 8 0.56 6.07 -74.19
CA ALA A 8 1.91 6.00 -73.61
C ALA A 8 2.03 4.82 -72.65
N LYS A 9 2.69 3.74 -73.11
CA LYS A 9 3.22 2.70 -72.24
C LYS A 9 4.36 3.30 -71.41
N SER A 10 4.20 3.45 -70.10
CA SER A 10 5.32 3.66 -69.18
C SER A 10 5.54 2.41 -68.33
N ASN A 11 6.58 1.66 -68.67
CA ASN A 11 7.20 0.66 -67.82
C ASN A 11 7.71 1.34 -66.54
N LEU A 12 7.03 1.12 -65.41
CA LEU A 12 7.58 1.41 -64.08
C LEU A 12 7.61 0.12 -63.27
N PRO A 13 8.79 -0.30 -62.76
CA PRO A 13 8.89 -1.51 -61.96
C PRO A 13 8.11 -1.34 -60.67
N LYS A 14 7.18 -2.27 -60.39
CA LYS A 14 6.54 -2.40 -59.07
C LYS A 14 7.62 -2.77 -58.04
N PHE A 15 8.24 -1.76 -57.43
CA PHE A 15 9.01 -1.91 -56.21
C PHE A 15 8.07 -2.31 -55.07
N ARG A 16 7.72 -3.60 -54.99
CA ARG A 16 7.23 -4.19 -53.74
C ARG A 16 8.41 -4.22 -52.76
N ARG A 17 8.63 -3.12 -52.04
CA ARG A 17 9.45 -3.14 -50.82
C ARG A 17 8.73 -4.05 -49.80
N LYS A 18 9.21 -5.27 -49.65
CA LYS A 18 9.00 -6.06 -48.43
C LYS A 18 9.67 -5.29 -47.28
N PHE A 19 8.90 -4.51 -46.53
CA PHE A 19 9.32 -4.02 -45.22
C PHE A 19 9.19 -5.16 -44.21
N THR A 20 10.17 -6.05 -44.21
CA THR A 20 10.38 -7.04 -43.15
C THR A 20 11.78 -6.78 -42.58
N GLY A 21 11.90 -5.76 -41.71
CA GLY A 21 13.20 -5.37 -41.13
C GLY A 21 13.17 -4.23 -40.10
N ASN A 22 12.11 -3.41 -40.03
CA ASN A 22 12.11 -2.20 -39.20
C ASN A 22 11.83 -2.41 -37.70
N GLY A 23 11.30 -3.57 -37.29
CA GLY A 23 10.90 -3.80 -35.89
C GLY A 23 12.09 -3.82 -34.90
N CYS A 24 13.24 -4.35 -35.32
CA CYS A 24 14.44 -4.44 -34.48
C CYS A 24 15.11 -3.07 -34.28
N GLN A 25 15.19 -2.26 -35.35
CA GLN A 25 15.78 -0.92 -35.26
C GLN A 25 14.90 0.04 -34.45
N ILE A 26 13.58 0.04 -34.66
CA ILE A 26 12.65 0.91 -33.92
C ILE A 26 12.66 0.61 -32.41
N ARG A 27 12.74 -0.67 -32.03
CA ARG A 27 12.86 -1.07 -30.61
C ARG A 27 14.14 -0.52 -29.98
N LYS A 28 15.28 -0.64 -30.67
CA LYS A 28 16.56 -0.11 -30.20
C LYS A 28 16.57 1.41 -30.03
N TRP A 29 15.86 2.14 -30.90
CA TRP A 29 15.69 3.60 -30.76
C TRP A 29 14.84 3.98 -29.54
N HIS A 30 13.75 3.27 -29.28
CA HIS A 30 12.92 3.53 -28.10
C HIS A 30 13.65 3.24 -26.79
N GLU A 31 14.46 2.17 -26.74
CA GLU A 31 15.31 1.82 -25.60
C GLU A 31 16.29 2.95 -25.26
N VAL A 32 17.03 3.43 -26.27
CA VAL A 32 17.99 4.53 -26.11
C VAL A 32 17.29 5.82 -25.69
N ALA A 33 16.16 6.17 -26.30
CA ALA A 33 15.40 7.37 -25.96
C ALA A 33 14.89 7.34 -24.52
N ARG A 34 14.37 6.20 -24.04
CA ARG A 34 13.93 6.01 -22.65
C ARG A 34 15.09 6.13 -21.67
N GLY A 35 16.24 5.50 -21.98
CA GLY A 35 17.44 5.62 -21.16
C GLY A 35 17.96 7.05 -21.05
N LEU A 36 17.94 7.82 -22.15
CA LEU A 36 18.33 9.23 -22.16
C LEU A 36 17.37 10.11 -21.35
N ALA A 37 16.06 9.87 -21.47
CA ALA A 37 15.06 10.60 -20.68
C ALA A 37 15.27 10.40 -19.17
N LEU A 38 15.48 9.15 -18.72
CA LEU A 38 15.71 8.88 -17.30
C LEU A 38 17.00 9.51 -16.77
N LYS A 39 18.07 9.53 -17.59
CA LYS A 39 19.31 10.24 -17.26
C LYS A 39 19.11 11.75 -17.13
N SER A 40 18.30 12.36 -17.98
CA SER A 40 17.95 13.78 -17.86
C SER A 40 17.21 14.08 -16.56
N PHE A 41 16.29 13.19 -16.13
CA PHE A 41 15.65 13.33 -14.82
C PHE A 41 16.62 13.15 -13.66
N ILE A 42 17.58 12.22 -13.75
CA ILE A 42 18.64 12.07 -12.75
C ILE A 42 19.44 13.38 -12.58
N GLU A 43 19.84 14.02 -13.68
CA GLU A 43 20.56 15.31 -13.63
C GLU A 43 19.69 16.42 -13.04
N LYS A 44 18.39 16.44 -13.38
CA LYS A 44 17.43 17.38 -12.80
C LYS A 44 17.35 17.22 -11.28
N LEU A 45 17.21 15.99 -10.79
CA LEU A 45 17.14 15.65 -9.36
C LEU A 45 18.45 15.98 -8.62
N ARG A 46 19.61 15.65 -9.21
CA ARG A 46 20.93 15.98 -8.64
C ARG A 46 21.17 17.48 -8.49
N ASN A 47 20.53 18.30 -9.32
CA ASN A 47 20.54 19.75 -9.21
C ASN A 47 19.46 20.30 -8.26
N GLY A 48 18.82 19.45 -7.45
CA GLY A 48 17.80 19.86 -6.47
C GLY A 48 16.48 20.31 -7.09
N ARG A 49 16.19 19.94 -8.35
CA ARG A 49 14.95 20.35 -9.04
C ARG A 49 13.91 19.24 -9.01
N ASP A 50 12.68 19.61 -8.66
CA ASP A 50 11.55 18.69 -8.54
C ASP A 50 10.99 18.25 -9.90
N LEU A 51 10.48 17.02 -9.94
CA LEU A 51 9.76 16.48 -11.09
C LEU A 51 8.31 16.95 -11.05
N ASN A 52 7.78 17.37 -12.21
CA ASN A 52 6.34 17.63 -12.34
C ASN A 52 5.58 16.31 -12.64
N GLY A 53 4.25 16.36 -12.66
CA GLY A 53 3.44 15.15 -12.91
C GLY A 53 3.72 14.45 -14.25
N ALA A 54 4.09 15.19 -15.31
CA ALA A 54 4.43 14.61 -16.61
C ALA A 54 5.82 13.93 -16.59
N ASP A 55 6.78 14.53 -15.89
CA ASP A 55 8.10 13.94 -15.65
C ASP A 55 7.93 12.62 -14.88
N VAL A 56 7.12 12.62 -13.81
CA VAL A 56 6.85 11.44 -12.99
C VAL A 56 6.16 10.32 -13.78
N ASP A 57 5.11 10.62 -14.57
CA ASP A 57 4.45 9.58 -15.36
C ASP A 57 5.38 8.95 -16.41
N THR A 58 6.24 9.77 -17.01
CA THR A 58 7.31 9.29 -17.91
C THR A 58 8.30 8.42 -17.16
N ALA A 59 8.80 8.87 -16.00
CA ALA A 59 9.73 8.12 -15.19
C ALA A 59 9.15 6.77 -14.74
N VAL A 60 7.89 6.74 -14.27
CA VAL A 60 7.20 5.50 -13.87
C VAL A 60 7.05 4.54 -15.05
N ALA A 61 6.68 5.04 -16.24
CA ALA A 61 6.59 4.20 -17.44
C ALA A 61 7.95 3.56 -17.80
N ILE A 62 9.03 4.30 -17.65
CA ILE A 62 10.41 3.82 -17.88
C ILE A 62 10.84 2.83 -16.79
N LEU A 63 10.58 3.13 -15.51
CA LEU A 63 10.91 2.27 -14.37
C LEU A 63 10.25 0.89 -14.49
N LEU A 64 9.00 0.84 -14.95
CA LEU A 64 8.24 -0.40 -15.15
C LEU A 64 8.55 -1.10 -16.48
N SER A 65 9.40 -0.52 -17.33
CA SER A 65 9.80 -1.08 -18.61
C SER A 65 11.01 -2.02 -18.44
N PRO A 66 11.02 -3.21 -19.08
CA PRO A 66 12.22 -4.05 -19.12
C PRO A 66 13.35 -3.45 -19.98
N ASP A 67 13.00 -2.52 -20.88
CA ASP A 67 13.93 -1.89 -21.85
C ASP A 67 14.97 -0.93 -21.21
N VAL A 68 15.03 -0.79 -19.89
CA VAL A 68 16.03 0.05 -19.22
C VAL A 68 16.72 -0.75 -18.13
N GLY A 69 18.04 -0.78 -18.17
CA GLY A 69 18.85 -1.54 -17.22
C GLY A 69 18.67 -1.06 -15.78
N ASP A 70 18.70 -2.00 -14.84
CA ASP A 70 18.45 -1.76 -13.42
C ASP A 70 19.40 -0.74 -12.78
N GLU A 71 20.60 -0.55 -13.33
CA GLU A 71 21.56 0.43 -12.84
C GLU A 71 21.03 1.86 -12.98
N VAL A 72 20.47 2.19 -14.14
CA VAL A 72 19.92 3.54 -14.39
C VAL A 72 18.65 3.76 -13.56
N LYS A 73 17.84 2.71 -13.39
CA LYS A 73 16.66 2.75 -12.49
C LYS A 73 17.08 2.98 -11.04
N ALA A 74 18.09 2.27 -10.56
CA ALA A 74 18.64 2.44 -9.22
C ALA A 74 19.22 3.84 -9.00
N ASP A 75 19.95 4.37 -9.99
CA ASP A 75 20.50 5.74 -9.96
C ASP A 75 19.39 6.79 -9.87
N PHE A 76 18.30 6.63 -10.64
CA PHE A 76 17.14 7.50 -10.57
C PHE A 76 16.49 7.49 -9.19
N LEU A 77 16.20 6.30 -8.66
CA LEU A 77 15.55 6.17 -7.35
C LEU A 77 16.44 6.71 -6.22
N THR A 78 17.75 6.51 -6.33
CA THR A 78 18.74 7.06 -5.39
C THR A 78 18.80 8.57 -5.48
N ALA A 79 18.81 9.14 -6.69
CA ALA A 79 18.82 10.59 -6.89
C ALA A 79 17.55 11.25 -6.35
N LEU A 80 16.38 10.64 -6.60
CA LEU A 80 15.09 11.11 -6.11
C LEU A 80 15.06 11.11 -4.58
N HIS A 81 15.47 10.00 -3.95
CA HIS A 81 15.50 9.90 -2.49
C HIS A 81 16.50 10.88 -1.85
N ARG A 82 17.69 11.06 -2.45
CA ARG A 82 18.70 12.01 -1.96
C ARG A 82 18.26 13.46 -2.05
N LYS A 83 17.48 13.82 -3.09
CA LYS A 83 16.85 15.15 -3.18
C LYS A 83 15.85 15.35 -2.04
N GLY A 84 15.17 14.27 -1.64
CA GLY A 84 14.00 14.30 -0.77
C GLY A 84 12.75 14.42 -1.64
N GLU A 85 11.87 13.43 -1.55
CA GLU A 85 10.62 13.39 -2.29
C GLU A 85 9.64 14.48 -1.78
N THR A 86 9.09 15.28 -2.69
CA THR A 86 8.02 16.23 -2.38
C THR A 86 6.66 15.54 -2.28
N THR A 87 5.69 16.17 -1.62
CA THR A 87 4.30 15.69 -1.56
C THR A 87 3.73 15.48 -2.97
N GLU A 88 3.94 16.45 -3.85
CA GLU A 88 3.43 16.48 -5.21
C GLU A 88 4.05 15.36 -6.06
N GLU A 89 5.35 15.10 -5.89
CA GLU A 89 6.03 13.97 -6.54
C GLU A 89 5.45 12.64 -6.04
N ILE A 90 5.29 12.46 -4.73
CA ILE A 90 4.73 11.22 -4.16
C ILE A 90 3.31 11.00 -4.67
N ALA A 91 2.45 12.03 -4.64
CA ALA A 91 1.09 11.95 -5.16
C ALA A 91 1.07 11.61 -6.66
N ALA A 92 1.95 12.22 -7.47
CA ALA A 92 2.09 11.90 -8.89
C ALA A 92 2.56 10.46 -9.11
N PHE A 93 3.48 9.94 -8.29
CA PHE A 93 3.91 8.54 -8.33
C PHE A 93 2.74 7.62 -8.02
N VAL A 94 2.00 7.88 -6.95
CA VAL A 94 0.80 7.10 -6.58
C VAL A 94 -0.20 7.08 -7.72
N GLN A 95 -0.57 8.25 -8.26
CA GLN A 95 -1.53 8.33 -9.37
C GLN A 95 -1.04 7.57 -10.61
N SER A 96 0.24 7.71 -10.98
CA SER A 96 0.82 7.03 -12.15
C SER A 96 0.85 5.50 -11.97
N LEU A 97 1.21 5.02 -10.78
CA LEU A 97 1.25 3.59 -10.47
C LEU A 97 -0.17 3.01 -10.41
N MET A 98 -1.11 3.73 -9.80
CA MET A 98 -2.52 3.33 -9.69
C MET A 98 -3.25 3.27 -11.04
N LYS A 99 -2.83 4.05 -12.05
CA LYS A 99 -3.31 3.90 -13.45
C LYS A 99 -2.90 2.57 -14.10
N ARG A 100 -1.87 1.92 -13.55
CA ARG A 100 -1.26 0.68 -14.07
C ARG A 100 -1.54 -0.54 -13.18
N ALA A 101 -2.23 -0.33 -12.06
CA ALA A 101 -2.72 -1.39 -11.20
C ALA A 101 -3.91 -2.10 -11.84
N VAL A 102 -4.13 -3.36 -11.48
CA VAL A 102 -5.36 -4.07 -11.79
C VAL A 102 -6.47 -3.47 -10.93
N ASP A 103 -7.57 -3.04 -11.52
CA ASP A 103 -8.71 -2.51 -10.78
C ASP A 103 -9.58 -3.68 -10.27
N PRO A 104 -9.82 -3.81 -8.94
CA PRO A 104 -10.73 -4.82 -8.41
C PRO A 104 -12.21 -4.54 -8.74
N MET A 105 -12.53 -3.39 -9.37
CA MET A 105 -13.87 -2.94 -9.77
C MET A 105 -14.87 -2.93 -8.60
N ILE A 106 -14.41 -2.53 -7.41
CA ILE A 106 -15.26 -2.44 -6.21
C ILE A 106 -16.08 -1.17 -6.28
N ASP A 107 -17.41 -1.31 -6.32
CA ASP A 107 -18.33 -0.18 -6.13
C ASP A 107 -18.56 0.05 -4.64
N ARG A 108 -18.13 1.22 -4.14
CA ARG A 108 -18.30 1.61 -2.73
C ARG A 108 -19.77 1.75 -2.35
N ALA A 109 -20.66 2.10 -3.29
CA ALA A 109 -22.08 2.29 -3.01
C ALA A 109 -22.80 0.96 -2.73
N GLU A 110 -22.24 -0.16 -3.16
CA GLU A 110 -22.79 -1.51 -2.92
C GLU A 110 -22.26 -2.16 -1.63
N MET A 111 -21.38 -1.48 -0.90
CA MET A 111 -20.76 -2.01 0.31
C MET A 111 -21.66 -1.78 1.54
N PRO A 112 -21.75 -2.73 2.47
CA PRO A 112 -22.64 -2.63 3.64
C PRO A 112 -22.20 -1.62 4.70
N GLY A 113 -21.02 -1.00 4.55
CA GLY A 113 -20.44 -0.08 5.52
C GLY A 113 -19.29 0.74 4.93
N PRO A 114 -18.68 1.63 5.73
CA PRO A 114 -17.60 2.50 5.27
C PRO A 114 -16.37 1.68 4.88
N MET A 115 -15.86 1.92 3.67
CA MET A 115 -14.69 1.20 3.16
C MET A 115 -13.40 1.79 3.74
N VAL A 116 -12.59 0.95 4.39
CA VAL A 116 -11.35 1.37 5.05
C VAL A 116 -10.18 0.45 4.70
N ASP A 117 -8.97 0.97 4.82
CA ASP A 117 -7.74 0.15 4.91
C ASP A 117 -6.97 0.50 6.18
N VAL A 118 -6.32 -0.52 6.73
CA VAL A 118 -5.48 -0.47 7.93
C VAL A 118 -4.14 -1.11 7.57
N CYS A 119 -3.10 -0.30 7.47
CA CYS A 119 -1.80 -0.77 6.97
C CYS A 119 -0.66 0.07 7.52
N GLY A 120 0.56 -0.42 7.36
CA GLY A 120 1.77 0.31 7.72
C GLY A 120 2.80 0.24 6.60
N THR A 121 3.76 1.16 6.60
CA THR A 121 4.90 1.11 5.68
C THR A 121 5.78 -0.12 5.92
N GLY A 122 5.72 -0.70 7.12
CA GLY A 122 6.70 -1.64 7.63
C GLY A 122 8.09 -1.02 7.76
N GLY A 123 9.09 -1.87 8.02
CA GLY A 123 10.49 -1.47 8.10
C GLY A 123 10.84 -0.59 9.31
N ASP A 124 10.02 -0.62 10.36
CA ASP A 124 10.24 0.04 11.65
C ASP A 124 11.31 -0.67 12.51
N GLY A 125 11.59 -1.93 12.23
CA GLY A 125 12.66 -2.71 12.87
C GLY A 125 12.27 -3.30 14.23
N VAL A 126 10.98 -3.27 14.57
CA VAL A 126 10.46 -3.79 15.84
C VAL A 126 10.06 -5.27 15.77
N ASP A 127 9.85 -5.81 14.56
CA ASP A 127 9.43 -7.19 14.31
C ASP A 127 8.26 -7.61 15.21
N SER A 128 7.25 -6.74 15.29
CA SER A 128 6.00 -6.99 16.01
C SER A 128 5.19 -8.13 15.35
N PHE A 129 4.22 -8.68 16.10
CA PHE A 129 3.20 -9.54 15.48
C PHE A 129 2.39 -8.74 14.44
N ASN A 130 1.62 -9.41 13.59
CA ASN A 130 0.88 -8.73 12.51
C ASN A 130 -0.33 -7.91 13.03
N ILE A 131 -0.06 -6.78 13.69
CA ILE A 131 -1.04 -5.88 14.34
C ILE A 131 -2.11 -5.46 13.34
N SER A 132 -1.71 -4.81 12.24
CA SER A 132 -2.68 -4.32 11.24
C SER A 132 -3.48 -5.44 10.56
N THR A 133 -3.00 -6.69 10.54
CA THR A 133 -3.80 -7.84 10.06
C THR A 133 -4.85 -8.22 11.11
N THR A 134 -4.49 -8.26 12.39
CA THR A 134 -5.42 -8.52 13.50
C THR A 134 -6.52 -7.46 13.56
N VAL A 135 -6.12 -6.19 13.47
CA VAL A 135 -7.01 -5.02 13.48
C VAL A 135 -8.05 -5.06 12.37
N ALA A 136 -7.68 -5.56 11.18
CA ALA A 136 -8.61 -5.66 10.05
C ALA A 136 -9.86 -6.50 10.39
N PHE A 137 -9.71 -7.58 11.16
CA PHE A 137 -10.85 -8.41 11.56
C PHE A 137 -11.72 -7.74 12.62
N VAL A 138 -11.11 -7.07 13.60
CA VAL A 138 -11.82 -6.33 14.65
C VAL A 138 -12.61 -5.17 14.04
N VAL A 139 -11.99 -4.38 13.17
CA VAL A 139 -12.64 -3.23 12.52
C VAL A 139 -13.77 -3.67 11.58
N ALA A 140 -13.60 -4.80 10.89
CA ALA A 140 -14.68 -5.38 10.07
C ALA A 140 -15.86 -5.90 10.91
N ALA A 141 -15.60 -6.40 12.11
CA ALA A 141 -16.64 -6.87 13.03
C ALA A 141 -17.53 -5.72 13.52
N GLY A 142 -16.93 -4.57 13.85
CA GLY A 142 -17.65 -3.37 14.26
C GLY A 142 -18.32 -2.59 13.11
N GLY A 143 -18.41 -3.16 11.90
CA GLY A 143 -19.26 -2.64 10.82
C GLY A 143 -18.55 -1.93 9.66
N ALA A 144 -17.22 -1.81 9.68
CA ALA A 144 -16.48 -1.29 8.52
C ALA A 144 -16.32 -2.37 7.44
N VAL A 145 -16.09 -1.94 6.20
CA VAL A 145 -15.68 -2.81 5.09
C VAL A 145 -14.18 -2.68 4.90
N VAL A 146 -13.41 -3.62 5.44
CA VAL A 146 -11.95 -3.56 5.43
C VAL A 146 -11.41 -4.20 4.15
N VAL A 147 -10.79 -3.38 3.30
CA VAL A 147 -10.10 -3.84 2.08
C VAL A 147 -8.61 -3.70 2.30
N LYS A 148 -8.01 -4.70 2.96
CA LYS A 148 -6.60 -4.64 3.37
C LYS A 148 -5.69 -4.87 2.17
N HIS A 149 -4.82 -3.92 1.84
CA HIS A 149 -3.76 -4.13 0.87
C HIS A 149 -2.48 -4.60 1.57
N GLY A 150 -1.85 -5.66 1.05
CA GLY A 150 -0.66 -6.21 1.69
C GLY A 150 0.18 -7.07 0.77
N ASN A 151 1.37 -7.43 1.27
CA ASN A 151 2.33 -8.25 0.55
C ASN A 151 3.00 -9.24 1.49
N ARG A 152 3.79 -10.15 0.92
CA ARG A 152 4.80 -10.91 1.65
C ARG A 152 5.95 -9.98 2.02
N ARG A 153 6.53 -10.13 3.21
CA ARG A 153 7.74 -9.37 3.58
C ARG A 153 8.97 -10.03 2.94
N VAL A 154 10.00 -9.22 2.71
CA VAL A 154 11.33 -9.66 2.26
C VAL A 154 12.35 -9.64 3.43
N THR A 155 12.08 -8.85 4.48
CA THR A 155 13.05 -8.56 5.56
C THR A 155 12.60 -8.87 6.99
N SER A 156 11.30 -9.01 7.29
CA SER A 156 10.83 -9.49 8.61
C SER A 156 10.52 -10.99 8.55
N SER A 157 10.36 -11.61 9.73
CA SER A 157 10.04 -13.04 9.86
C SER A 157 8.70 -13.45 9.24
N CYS A 158 7.71 -12.53 9.18
CA CYS A 158 6.37 -12.82 8.66
C CYS A 158 5.62 -11.57 8.15
N GLY A 159 5.15 -11.58 6.90
CA GLY A 159 4.28 -10.55 6.33
C GLY A 159 2.79 -10.88 6.47
N SER A 160 1.92 -9.92 6.14
CA SER A 160 0.46 -10.11 6.22
C SER A 160 -0.04 -11.25 5.33
N ALA A 161 0.52 -11.42 4.13
CA ALA A 161 0.14 -12.53 3.25
C ALA A 161 0.56 -13.89 3.83
N ASP A 162 1.75 -13.96 4.44
CA ASP A 162 2.30 -15.20 5.00
C ASP A 162 1.46 -15.69 6.19
N VAL A 163 1.07 -14.79 7.10
CA VAL A 163 0.22 -15.15 8.25
C VAL A 163 -1.22 -15.47 7.84
N LEU A 164 -1.76 -14.80 6.81
CA LEU A 164 -3.12 -15.08 6.33
C LEU A 164 -3.22 -16.48 5.70
N GLU A 165 -2.21 -16.89 4.94
CA GLU A 165 -2.14 -18.25 4.41
C GLU A 165 -2.01 -19.31 5.51
N GLU A 166 -1.18 -19.06 6.52
CA GLU A 166 -1.06 -19.95 7.68
C GLU A 166 -2.38 -20.06 8.44
N LEU A 167 -3.13 -18.95 8.52
CA LEU A 167 -4.51 -18.95 9.04
C LEU A 167 -5.50 -19.63 8.09
N GLY A 168 -5.12 -20.07 6.89
CA GLY A 168 -6.03 -20.70 5.92
C GLY A 168 -6.98 -19.71 5.23
N VAL A 169 -6.65 -18.42 5.22
CA VAL A 169 -7.40 -17.39 4.49
C VAL A 169 -6.91 -17.32 3.04
N PRO A 170 -7.81 -17.33 2.04
CA PRO A 170 -7.40 -17.18 0.64
C PRO A 170 -6.87 -15.76 0.39
N ILE A 171 -5.64 -15.64 -0.11
CA ILE A 171 -4.97 -14.35 -0.35
C ILE A 171 -5.01 -13.89 -1.81
N ASP A 172 -5.36 -14.78 -2.74
CA ASP A 172 -5.27 -14.57 -4.18
C ASP A 172 -6.64 -14.67 -4.88
N LEU A 173 -7.70 -14.30 -4.16
CA LEU A 173 -9.06 -14.29 -4.70
C LEU A 173 -9.12 -13.45 -6.00
N PRO A 174 -9.76 -13.97 -7.07
CA PRO A 174 -10.08 -13.17 -8.24
C PRO A 174 -10.95 -11.96 -7.87
N PRO A 175 -10.87 -10.83 -8.62
CA PRO A 175 -11.61 -9.60 -8.30
C PRO A 175 -13.11 -9.80 -8.03
N GLU A 176 -13.77 -10.67 -8.78
CA GLU A 176 -15.20 -10.97 -8.59
C GLU A 176 -15.48 -11.63 -7.23
N GLN A 177 -14.67 -12.62 -6.84
CA GLN A 177 -14.81 -13.30 -5.56
C GLN A 177 -14.43 -12.38 -4.39
N LEU A 178 -13.43 -11.51 -4.58
CA LEU A 178 -13.10 -10.51 -3.59
C LEU A 178 -14.28 -9.55 -3.35
N ARG A 179 -14.92 -9.03 -4.40
CA ARG A 179 -16.10 -8.16 -4.28
C ARG A 179 -17.21 -8.84 -3.50
N GLU A 180 -17.46 -10.12 -3.79
CA GLU A 180 -18.49 -10.88 -3.10
C GLU A 180 -18.13 -11.15 -1.62
N SER A 181 -16.86 -11.45 -1.33
CA SER A 181 -16.37 -11.56 0.04
C SER A 181 -16.57 -10.26 0.82
N LEU A 182 -16.28 -9.11 0.21
CA LEU A 182 -16.48 -7.80 0.82
C LEU A 182 -17.95 -7.52 1.11
N LYS A 183 -18.86 -7.84 0.17
CA LYS A 183 -20.31 -7.67 0.38
C LYS A 183 -20.85 -8.54 1.51
N ARG A 184 -20.37 -9.79 1.63
CA ARG A 184 -20.89 -10.76 2.61
C ARG A 184 -20.25 -10.64 3.99
N HIS A 185 -18.95 -10.40 4.03
CA HIS A 185 -18.15 -10.55 5.23
C HIS A 185 -17.52 -9.24 5.68
N SER A 186 -17.58 -8.18 4.87
CA SER A 186 -17.01 -6.86 5.16
C SER A 186 -15.48 -6.88 5.35
N VAL A 187 -14.80 -7.92 4.88
CA VAL A 187 -13.34 -8.03 4.96
C VAL A 187 -12.80 -8.75 3.72
N GLY A 188 -11.67 -8.27 3.21
CA GLY A 188 -10.98 -8.85 2.07
C GLY A 188 -9.52 -8.42 2.03
N PHE A 189 -8.70 -9.21 1.34
CA PHE A 189 -7.28 -8.98 1.19
C PHE A 189 -6.90 -8.79 -0.28
N LEU A 190 -6.20 -7.71 -0.58
CA LEU A 190 -5.61 -7.42 -1.88
C LEU A 190 -4.13 -7.76 -1.84
N PHE A 191 -3.76 -8.89 -2.44
CA PHE A 191 -2.36 -9.28 -2.52
C PHE A 191 -1.60 -8.45 -3.57
N ALA A 192 -0.65 -7.64 -3.13
CA ALA A 192 0.04 -6.66 -3.98
C ALA A 192 0.62 -7.23 -5.27
N ARG A 193 1.12 -8.49 -5.28
CA ARG A 193 1.70 -9.12 -6.48
C ARG A 193 0.68 -9.41 -7.58
N GLN A 194 -0.58 -9.61 -7.22
CA GLN A 194 -1.69 -9.82 -8.15
C GLN A 194 -2.14 -8.49 -8.75
N TYR A 195 -2.19 -7.44 -7.93
CA TYR A 195 -2.76 -6.15 -8.34
C TYR A 195 -1.76 -5.13 -8.89
N HIS A 196 -0.46 -5.31 -8.62
CA HIS A 196 0.63 -4.48 -9.16
C HIS A 196 1.62 -5.32 -9.98
N PRO A 197 1.19 -6.07 -11.02
CA PRO A 197 2.05 -7.02 -11.74
C PRO A 197 3.23 -6.34 -12.43
N ALA A 198 3.10 -5.07 -12.80
CA ALA A 198 4.17 -4.28 -13.42
C ALA A 198 5.39 -4.13 -12.50
N PHE A 199 5.23 -4.27 -11.17
CA PHE A 199 6.34 -4.12 -10.22
C PHE A 199 7.37 -5.25 -10.33
N ARG A 200 7.06 -6.35 -11.03
CA ARG A 200 8.04 -7.40 -11.35
C ARG A 200 9.26 -6.83 -12.10
N ALA A 201 9.05 -5.82 -12.95
CA ALA A 201 10.12 -5.14 -13.69
C ALA A 201 11.08 -4.31 -12.80
N LEU A 202 10.78 -4.18 -11.51
CA LEU A 202 11.58 -3.49 -10.51
C LEU A 202 12.14 -4.43 -9.44
N ALA A 203 11.88 -5.74 -9.52
CA ALA A 203 12.28 -6.68 -8.47
C ALA A 203 13.81 -6.68 -8.26
N GLU A 204 14.59 -6.82 -9.34
CA GLU A 204 16.06 -6.84 -9.29
C GLU A 204 16.63 -5.49 -8.86
N THR A 205 16.14 -4.38 -9.42
CA THR A 205 16.49 -3.01 -8.98
C THR A 205 16.29 -2.85 -7.46
N ARG A 206 15.13 -3.24 -6.95
CA ARG A 206 14.79 -3.09 -5.52
C ARG A 206 15.64 -4.00 -4.64
N GLU A 207 15.92 -5.22 -5.07
CA GLU A 207 16.80 -6.13 -4.34
C GLU A 207 18.24 -5.60 -4.28
N ARG A 208 18.76 -5.06 -5.40
CA ARG A 208 20.07 -4.39 -5.44
C ARG A 208 20.13 -3.24 -4.43
N LEU A 209 19.14 -2.36 -4.43
CA LEU A 209 19.07 -1.22 -3.50
C LEU A 209 18.96 -1.67 -2.04
N ALA A 210 18.19 -2.72 -1.76
CA ALA A 210 18.07 -3.30 -0.43
C ALA A 210 19.41 -3.85 0.09
N ARG A 211 20.21 -4.53 -0.76
CA ARG A 211 21.57 -5.00 -0.40
C ARG A 211 22.52 -3.84 -0.06
N GLN A 212 22.25 -2.65 -0.57
CA GLN A 212 23.00 -1.42 -0.28
C GLN A 212 22.42 -0.64 0.91
N ASN A 213 21.37 -1.18 1.56
CA ASN A 213 20.59 -0.50 2.58
C ASN A 213 20.07 0.88 2.14
N ALA A 214 19.78 1.03 0.84
CA ALA A 214 19.30 2.27 0.24
C ALA A 214 17.77 2.30 0.31
N ARG A 215 17.23 3.30 1.01
CA ARG A 215 15.79 3.62 0.99
C ARG A 215 15.44 4.38 -0.27
N THR A 216 14.20 4.22 -0.72
CA THR A 216 13.63 4.91 -1.88
C THR A 216 12.16 5.22 -1.63
N ILE A 217 11.56 6.01 -2.51
CA ILE A 217 10.12 6.24 -2.55
C ILE A 217 9.27 4.96 -2.42
N PHE A 218 9.71 3.82 -2.98
CA PHE A 218 8.97 2.55 -2.91
C PHE A 218 8.86 1.95 -1.49
N ASN A 219 9.67 2.41 -0.54
CA ASN A 219 9.52 2.04 0.88
C ASN A 219 8.32 2.75 1.53
N ALA A 220 7.92 3.91 1.00
CA ALA A 220 6.80 4.70 1.51
C ALA A 220 5.48 4.41 0.75
N LEU A 221 5.54 4.02 -0.52
CA LEU A 221 4.34 3.95 -1.37
C LEU A 221 3.34 2.85 -1.02
N GLY A 222 3.75 1.77 -0.33
CA GLY A 222 2.91 0.58 -0.11
C GLY A 222 1.47 0.89 0.38
N PRO A 223 1.33 1.63 1.50
CA PRO A 223 0.03 2.09 2.01
C PRO A 223 -0.80 2.91 1.02
N LEU A 224 -0.16 3.70 0.16
CA LEU A 224 -0.83 4.63 -0.76
C LEU A 224 -1.30 3.96 -2.06
N LEU A 225 -0.95 2.69 -2.26
CA LEU A 225 -1.17 1.96 -3.51
C LEU A 225 -2.29 0.93 -3.42
N ASN A 226 -3.25 1.08 -2.49
CA ASN A 226 -4.38 0.17 -2.39
C ASN A 226 -5.27 0.27 -3.65
N PRO A 227 -5.34 -0.78 -4.50
CA PRO A 227 -6.11 -0.79 -5.76
C PRO A 227 -7.60 -0.46 -5.61
N ALA A 228 -8.20 -0.79 -4.46
CA ALA A 228 -9.60 -0.49 -4.18
C ALA A 228 -9.85 0.98 -3.87
N ARG A 229 -8.79 1.76 -3.62
CA ARG A 229 -8.85 3.19 -3.30
C ARG A 229 -9.86 3.43 -2.17
N PRO A 230 -9.66 2.94 -0.94
CA PRO A 230 -10.54 3.33 0.18
C PRO A 230 -10.51 4.85 0.36
N SER A 231 -11.63 5.50 0.65
CA SER A 231 -11.61 6.95 0.99
C SER A 231 -11.19 7.21 2.43
N ARG A 232 -11.03 6.15 3.23
CA ARG A 232 -10.74 6.19 4.65
C ARG A 232 -9.57 5.26 4.99
N GLN A 233 -8.56 5.74 5.71
CA GLN A 233 -7.36 4.94 5.94
C GLN A 233 -6.65 5.21 7.27
N LEU A 234 -6.27 4.16 7.99
CA LEU A 234 -5.30 4.23 9.08
C LEU A 234 -3.95 3.75 8.54
N ILE A 235 -2.96 4.65 8.53
CA ILE A 235 -1.62 4.37 8.01
C ILE A 235 -0.57 4.53 9.09
N GLY A 236 0.12 3.45 9.39
CA GLY A 236 1.38 3.46 10.10
C GLY A 236 2.55 3.93 9.24
N VAL A 237 3.43 4.78 9.77
CA VAL A 237 4.70 5.15 9.11
C VAL A 237 5.90 4.93 10.03
N TYR A 238 7.02 4.48 9.46
CA TYR A 238 8.25 4.20 10.21
C TYR A 238 8.97 5.46 10.76
N SER A 239 8.55 6.67 10.36
CA SER A 239 9.19 7.93 10.75
C SER A 239 8.15 9.00 11.03
N PRO A 240 8.31 9.81 12.09
CA PRO A 240 7.32 10.82 12.46
C PRO A 240 7.18 11.91 11.37
N HIS A 241 8.26 12.21 10.64
CA HIS A 241 8.22 13.19 9.54
C HIS A 241 7.25 12.78 8.42
N LEU A 242 7.09 11.46 8.18
CA LEU A 242 6.20 10.96 7.15
C LEU A 242 4.71 11.14 7.49
N THR A 243 4.36 11.37 8.77
CA THR A 243 2.96 11.57 9.17
C THR A 243 2.33 12.75 8.42
N GLY A 244 3.01 13.90 8.45
CA GLY A 244 2.60 15.09 7.72
C GLY A 244 2.61 14.90 6.21
N ILE A 245 3.66 14.30 5.64
CA ILE A 245 3.75 14.08 4.18
C ILE A 245 2.59 13.22 3.69
N PHE A 246 2.33 12.08 4.33
CA PHE A 246 1.26 11.19 3.91
C PHE A 246 -0.12 11.84 4.06
N ALA A 247 -0.35 12.62 5.12
CA ALA A 247 -1.60 13.38 5.27
C ALA A 247 -1.82 14.36 4.11
N GLN A 248 -0.76 15.06 3.67
CA GLN A 248 -0.83 15.96 2.52
C GLN A 248 -1.05 15.20 1.20
N VAL A 249 -0.37 14.06 1.00
CA VAL A 249 -0.57 13.21 -0.18
C VAL A 249 -2.00 12.68 -0.24
N LEU A 250 -2.54 12.16 0.86
CA LEU A 250 -3.92 11.66 0.91
C LEU A 250 -4.95 12.77 0.66
N ARG A 251 -4.66 14.00 1.13
CA ARG A 251 -5.47 15.19 0.82
C ARG A 251 -5.47 15.48 -0.68
N GLU A 252 -4.31 15.48 -1.34
CA GLU A 252 -4.21 15.66 -2.80
C GLU A 252 -4.93 14.54 -3.56
N LEU A 253 -4.89 13.31 -3.05
CA LEU A 253 -5.64 12.16 -3.56
C LEU A 253 -7.12 12.15 -3.18
N ARG A 254 -7.60 13.21 -2.49
CA ARG A 254 -9.01 13.44 -2.13
C ARG A 254 -9.60 12.34 -1.23
N HIS A 255 -8.81 11.83 -0.29
CA HIS A 255 -9.34 11.00 0.79
C HIS A 255 -10.27 11.82 1.69
N GLU A 256 -11.31 11.17 2.21
CA GLU A 256 -12.28 11.80 3.12
C GLU A 256 -11.71 11.91 4.53
N ARG A 257 -11.15 10.80 5.04
CA ARG A 257 -10.62 10.71 6.40
C ARG A 257 -9.37 9.84 6.45
N ALA A 258 -8.34 10.27 7.15
CA ALA A 258 -7.19 9.40 7.40
C ALA A 258 -6.47 9.76 8.68
N TRP A 259 -5.95 8.75 9.36
CA TRP A 259 -4.97 8.95 10.42
C TRP A 259 -3.65 8.36 9.98
N ILE A 260 -2.60 9.16 10.06
CA ILE A 260 -1.24 8.73 9.82
C ILE A 260 -0.51 8.76 11.14
N VAL A 261 -0.03 7.60 11.58
CA VAL A 261 0.47 7.39 12.94
C VAL A 261 1.93 6.95 12.94
N HIS A 262 2.67 7.47 13.91
CA HIS A 262 4.01 7.01 14.24
C HIS A 262 4.14 6.90 15.75
N GLY A 263 4.21 5.67 16.24
CA GLY A 263 4.36 5.35 17.65
C GLY A 263 5.82 5.41 18.10
N LEU A 264 6.08 5.83 19.33
CA LEU A 264 7.39 5.69 19.96
C LEU A 264 7.46 4.38 20.73
N GLY A 265 8.58 3.67 20.60
CA GLY A 265 8.95 2.55 21.46
C GLY A 265 9.61 3.03 22.76
N ASP A 266 9.89 2.08 23.65
CA ASP A 266 10.82 2.26 24.78
C ASP A 266 12.30 2.14 24.35
N ASN A 267 12.54 1.74 23.09
CA ASN A 267 13.83 1.77 22.43
C ASN A 267 13.95 3.01 21.50
N SER A 268 15.12 3.19 20.88
CA SER A 268 15.36 4.30 19.95
C SER A 268 14.66 4.15 18.59
N ALA A 269 13.97 3.04 18.35
CA ALA A 269 13.20 2.80 17.13
C ALA A 269 11.73 3.16 17.37
N GLY A 270 11.13 3.89 16.43
CA GLY A 270 9.68 4.08 16.42
C GLY A 270 8.95 2.86 15.83
N MET A 271 7.62 2.93 15.82
CA MET A 271 6.71 1.91 15.32
C MET A 271 5.76 2.52 14.29
N ASP A 272 5.40 1.74 13.28
CA ASP A 272 4.37 2.12 12.31
C ASP A 272 2.95 1.72 12.79
N ASP A 273 2.64 2.00 14.05
CA ASP A 273 1.34 1.74 14.68
C ASP A 273 1.08 2.79 15.78
N ILE A 274 -0.17 2.86 16.27
CA ILE A 274 -0.46 3.54 17.55
C ILE A 274 0.21 2.72 18.66
N SER A 275 1.14 3.34 19.38
CA SER A 275 1.99 2.65 20.36
C SER A 275 1.30 2.52 21.72
N VAL A 276 1.50 1.35 22.35
CA VAL A 276 1.24 1.12 23.79
C VAL A 276 2.51 1.30 24.64
N SER A 277 3.68 1.49 24.04
CA SER A 277 4.94 1.67 24.75
C SER A 277 5.23 3.15 25.05
N GLY A 278 4.77 4.05 24.18
CA GLY A 278 5.08 5.47 24.24
C GLY A 278 4.07 6.33 23.48
N ALA A 279 4.38 7.62 23.41
CA ALA A 279 3.55 8.58 22.70
C ALA A 279 3.50 8.26 21.19
N THR A 280 2.40 8.63 20.54
CA THR A 280 2.17 8.48 19.11
C THR A 280 1.97 9.85 18.49
N THR A 281 2.74 10.16 17.45
CA THR A 281 2.46 11.31 16.58
C THR A 281 1.33 10.92 15.63
N VAL A 282 0.27 11.73 15.56
CA VAL A 282 -0.87 11.51 14.68
C VAL A 282 -1.02 12.73 13.78
N ALA A 283 -1.04 12.51 12.47
CA ALA A 283 -1.57 13.47 11.51
C ALA A 283 -2.96 13.01 11.09
N GLU A 284 -3.98 13.84 11.34
CA GLU A 284 -5.36 13.59 10.99
C GLU A 284 -5.73 14.40 9.75
N LEU A 285 -6.30 13.73 8.77
CA LEU A 285 -6.99 14.33 7.63
C LEU A 285 -8.49 14.11 7.84
N ILE A 286 -9.28 15.17 7.88
CA ILE A 286 -10.75 15.12 7.83
C ILE A 286 -11.22 16.26 6.94
N ASP A 287 -12.01 15.95 5.91
CA ASP A 287 -12.69 16.94 5.05
C ASP A 287 -11.72 18.02 4.52
N ASP A 288 -10.61 17.59 3.91
CA ASP A 288 -9.54 18.43 3.33
C ASP A 288 -8.66 19.20 4.35
N LYS A 289 -8.95 19.08 5.65
CA LYS A 289 -8.16 19.70 6.72
C LYS A 289 -7.19 18.70 7.33
N VAL A 290 -5.92 19.10 7.40
CA VAL A 290 -4.88 18.34 8.11
C VAL A 290 -4.58 18.99 9.46
N THR A 291 -4.65 18.20 10.53
CA THR A 291 -4.28 18.55 11.90
C THR A 291 -3.23 17.58 12.41
N SER A 292 -2.44 17.99 13.39
CA SER A 292 -1.44 17.12 14.02
C SER A 292 -1.59 17.16 15.53
N ALA A 293 -1.43 16.00 16.16
CA ALA A 293 -1.53 15.82 17.60
C ALA A 293 -0.52 14.80 18.10
N ILE A 294 -0.26 14.84 19.41
CA ILE A 294 0.44 13.79 20.13
C ILE A 294 -0.58 13.07 21.02
N LEU A 295 -0.60 11.75 20.91
CA LEU A 295 -1.47 10.85 21.65
C LEU A 295 -0.65 9.98 22.57
N ASP A 296 -1.08 9.79 23.81
CA ASP A 296 -0.58 8.73 24.68
C ASP A 296 -1.78 7.91 25.19
N VAL A 297 -1.80 6.62 24.86
CA VAL A 297 -2.92 5.73 25.18
C VAL A 297 -3.05 5.45 26.69
N SER A 298 -2.00 5.72 27.48
CA SER A 298 -2.08 5.63 28.95
C SER A 298 -3.06 6.64 29.55
N TRP A 299 -3.31 7.77 28.87
CA TRP A 299 -4.35 8.73 29.27
C TRP A 299 -5.76 8.16 29.13
N LEU A 300 -5.92 7.09 28.35
CA LEU A 300 -7.19 6.38 28.12
C LEU A 300 -7.28 5.08 28.94
N GLY A 301 -6.37 4.88 29.90
CA GLY A 301 -6.36 3.72 30.79
C GLY A 301 -5.75 2.45 30.19
N ILE A 302 -5.01 2.55 29.08
CA ILE A 302 -4.25 1.43 28.52
C ILE A 302 -2.87 1.35 29.20
N PRO A 303 -2.53 0.24 29.87
CA PRO A 303 -1.21 0.10 30.51
C PRO A 303 -0.08 0.22 29.49
N ARG A 304 1.04 0.82 29.91
CA ARG A 304 2.24 0.81 29.08
C ARG A 304 2.83 -0.59 29.04
N ALA A 305 3.29 -1.01 27.85
CA ALA A 305 3.99 -2.28 27.66
C ALA A 305 5.32 -2.06 26.93
N PRO A 306 6.39 -2.77 27.30
CA PRO A 306 7.66 -2.68 26.58
C PRO A 306 7.54 -3.26 25.17
N VAL A 307 8.32 -2.75 24.23
CA VAL A 307 8.29 -3.20 22.82
C VAL A 307 8.58 -4.71 22.70
N GLY A 308 9.38 -5.26 23.61
CA GLY A 308 9.69 -6.69 23.68
C GLY A 308 8.46 -7.61 23.81
N GLU A 309 7.38 -7.16 24.47
CA GLU A 309 6.14 -7.92 24.62
C GLU A 309 5.28 -7.92 23.34
N LEU A 310 5.56 -7.00 22.42
CA LEU A 310 4.87 -6.89 21.13
C LEU A 310 5.52 -7.74 20.04
N ARG A 311 6.68 -8.36 20.31
CA ARG A 311 7.42 -9.16 19.33
C ARG A 311 6.55 -10.26 18.73
N GLY A 312 6.61 -10.33 17.41
CA GLY A 312 6.09 -11.42 16.61
C GLY A 312 7.09 -12.56 16.51
N GLY A 313 6.69 -13.56 15.76
CA GLY A 313 7.44 -14.77 15.49
C GLY A 313 7.42 -15.12 14.01
N ASP A 314 7.49 -16.41 13.71
CA ASP A 314 7.22 -16.93 12.37
C ASP A 314 5.71 -16.85 12.00
N ALA A 315 5.35 -17.33 10.81
CA ALA A 315 3.96 -17.31 10.36
C ALA A 315 3.02 -18.10 11.29
N ARG A 316 3.49 -19.22 11.85
CA ARG A 316 2.70 -20.09 12.73
C ARG A 316 2.49 -19.46 14.10
N GLU A 317 3.53 -18.88 14.68
CA GLU A 317 3.47 -18.15 15.95
C GLU A 317 2.57 -16.90 15.83
N ASN A 318 2.68 -16.16 14.73
CA ASN A 318 1.83 -15.00 14.49
C ASN A 318 0.38 -15.41 14.21
N ALA A 319 0.12 -16.50 13.48
CA ALA A 319 -1.23 -17.02 13.26
C ALA A 319 -1.89 -17.42 14.58
N ALA A 320 -1.17 -18.14 15.45
CA ALA A 320 -1.64 -18.49 16.79
C ALA A 320 -1.90 -17.25 17.67
N THR A 321 -1.06 -16.22 17.55
CA THR A 321 -1.26 -14.94 18.24
C THR A 321 -2.54 -14.25 17.77
N ILE A 322 -2.77 -14.16 16.46
CA ILE A 322 -3.99 -13.54 15.89
C ILE A 322 -5.23 -14.30 16.36
N ASP A 323 -5.26 -15.62 16.19
CA ASP A 323 -6.39 -16.46 16.61
C ASP A 323 -6.65 -16.34 18.11
N GLY A 324 -5.59 -16.33 18.91
CA GLY A 324 -5.63 -16.15 20.35
C GLY A 324 -6.20 -14.79 20.77
N ILE A 325 -5.83 -13.70 20.10
CA ILE A 325 -6.36 -12.36 20.38
C ILE A 325 -7.84 -12.30 19.98
N LEU A 326 -8.19 -12.73 18.77
CA LEU A 326 -9.55 -12.65 18.25
C LEU A 326 -10.53 -13.55 19.02
N SER A 327 -10.04 -14.66 19.59
CA SER A 327 -10.83 -15.54 20.48
C SER A 327 -10.87 -15.10 21.94
N GLY A 328 -10.19 -14.01 22.30
CA GLY A 328 -10.09 -13.50 23.67
C GLY A 328 -9.16 -14.29 24.59
N LYS A 329 -8.50 -15.36 24.12
CA LYS A 329 -7.57 -16.20 24.90
C LYS A 329 -6.25 -15.50 25.22
N VAL A 330 -5.76 -14.66 24.31
CA VAL A 330 -4.56 -13.84 24.51
C VAL A 330 -4.97 -12.50 25.10
N ALA A 331 -4.38 -12.14 26.24
CA ALA A 331 -4.56 -10.87 26.92
C ALA A 331 -3.24 -10.08 27.01
N GLY A 332 -3.27 -8.92 27.66
CA GLY A 332 -2.10 -8.07 27.87
C GLY A 332 -1.65 -7.32 26.63
N ALA A 333 -0.35 -7.00 26.54
CA ALA A 333 0.22 -6.04 25.61
C ALA A 333 -0.20 -6.23 24.14
N LYS A 334 -0.19 -7.46 23.62
CA LYS A 334 -0.57 -7.74 22.22
C LYS A 334 -2.07 -7.49 21.96
N ARG A 335 -2.93 -7.82 22.93
CA ARG A 335 -4.35 -7.52 22.86
C ARG A 335 -4.60 -6.03 22.97
N ASP A 336 -3.94 -5.34 23.91
CA ASP A 336 -4.06 -3.89 24.09
C ASP A 336 -3.59 -3.13 22.84
N MET A 337 -2.48 -3.56 22.24
CA MET A 337 -1.98 -3.04 20.97
C MET A 337 -3.00 -3.18 19.83
N THR A 338 -3.69 -4.32 19.77
CA THR A 338 -4.77 -4.54 18.80
C THR A 338 -5.95 -3.62 19.05
N ILE A 339 -6.36 -3.49 20.32
CA ILE A 339 -7.50 -2.64 20.73
C ILE A 339 -7.27 -1.18 20.36
N VAL A 340 -6.09 -0.61 20.68
CA VAL A 340 -5.83 0.82 20.41
C VAL A 340 -5.73 1.13 18.92
N ASN A 341 -5.17 0.22 18.11
CA ASN A 341 -5.12 0.39 16.67
C ASN A 341 -6.48 0.16 16.00
N ALA A 342 -7.29 -0.79 16.51
CA ALA A 342 -8.67 -0.95 16.08
C ALA A 342 -9.54 0.27 16.43
N ALA A 343 -9.33 0.87 17.60
CA ALA A 343 -9.98 2.13 17.98
C ALA A 343 -9.68 3.25 16.98
N GLY A 344 -8.41 3.42 16.59
CA GLY A 344 -8.05 4.36 15.51
C GLY A 344 -8.72 4.02 14.18
N GLY A 345 -8.80 2.73 13.84
CA GLY A 345 -9.54 2.25 12.67
C GLY A 345 -11.03 2.60 12.70
N PHE A 346 -11.70 2.45 13.85
CA PHE A 346 -13.10 2.83 14.02
C PHE A 346 -13.34 4.34 13.93
N VAL A 347 -12.45 5.15 14.50
CA VAL A 347 -12.53 6.61 14.38
C VAL A 347 -12.40 7.05 12.92
N VAL A 348 -11.38 6.54 12.22
CA VAL A 348 -11.20 6.80 10.78
C VAL A 348 -12.39 6.31 9.96
N ALA A 349 -12.97 5.16 10.31
CA ALA A 349 -14.18 4.62 9.68
C ALA A 349 -15.42 5.48 9.94
N GLY A 350 -15.41 6.37 10.94
CA GLY A 350 -16.58 7.11 11.40
C GLY A 350 -17.57 6.26 12.21
N LEU A 351 -17.10 5.16 12.80
CA LEU A 351 -17.87 4.24 13.62
C LEU A 351 -17.68 4.48 15.13
N ALA A 352 -16.72 5.32 15.49
CA ALA A 352 -16.53 5.86 16.83
C ALA A 352 -16.21 7.36 16.73
N ARG A 353 -16.63 8.17 17.72
CA ARG A 353 -16.37 9.62 17.73
C ARG A 353 -14.95 9.95 18.14
N ASP A 354 -14.37 9.14 19.02
CA ASP A 354 -13.03 9.30 19.55
C ASP A 354 -12.40 7.95 19.92
N LEU A 355 -11.13 7.98 20.33
CA LEU A 355 -10.40 6.76 20.70
C LEU A 355 -10.99 6.05 21.91
N LYS A 356 -11.62 6.76 22.86
CA LYS A 356 -12.20 6.13 24.05
C LYS A 356 -13.38 5.26 23.64
N GLU A 357 -14.29 5.81 22.83
CA GLU A 357 -15.40 5.05 22.26
C GLU A 357 -14.89 3.90 21.36
N GLY A 358 -13.86 4.15 20.55
CA GLY A 358 -13.25 3.12 19.71
C GLY A 358 -12.60 1.97 20.51
N ILE A 359 -12.00 2.25 21.67
CA ILE A 359 -11.42 1.24 22.57
C ILE A 359 -12.52 0.33 23.13
N GLU A 360 -13.63 0.91 23.59
CA GLU A 360 -14.75 0.13 24.12
C GLU A 360 -15.37 -0.75 23.03
N LEU A 361 -15.57 -0.20 21.82
CA LEU A 361 -16.05 -0.99 20.69
C LEU A 361 -15.09 -2.12 20.32
N ALA A 362 -13.78 -1.86 20.26
CA ALA A 362 -12.79 -2.89 19.96
C ALA A 362 -12.77 -4.02 21.00
N ARG A 363 -12.95 -3.70 22.29
CA ARG A 363 -13.10 -4.71 23.35
C ARG A 363 -14.35 -5.55 23.13
N GLU A 364 -15.49 -4.92 22.87
CA GLU A 364 -16.75 -5.60 22.64
C GLU A 364 -16.68 -6.56 21.43
N GLU A 365 -16.10 -6.13 20.31
CA GLU A 365 -15.97 -6.97 19.10
C GLU A 365 -15.07 -8.19 19.31
N ILE A 366 -14.04 -8.07 20.14
CA ILE A 366 -13.18 -9.19 20.52
C ILE A 366 -13.90 -10.12 21.51
N ASP A 367 -14.45 -9.57 22.59
CA ASP A 367 -15.02 -10.34 23.70
C ASP A 367 -16.33 -11.05 23.33
N SER A 368 -17.10 -10.48 22.39
CA SER A 368 -18.29 -11.12 21.84
C SER A 368 -17.97 -12.26 20.86
N GLY A 369 -16.71 -12.39 20.41
CA GLY A 369 -16.29 -13.37 19.40
C GLY A 369 -16.58 -12.96 17.95
N ARG A 370 -17.25 -11.82 17.70
CA ARG A 370 -17.57 -11.36 16.33
C ARG A 370 -16.32 -11.10 15.49
N ALA A 371 -15.24 -10.61 16.10
CA ALA A 371 -13.95 -10.46 15.41
C ALA A 371 -13.37 -11.81 14.95
N LEU A 372 -13.51 -12.87 15.75
CA LEU A 372 -13.13 -14.23 15.36
C LEU A 372 -14.02 -14.77 14.24
N GLU A 373 -15.33 -14.50 14.28
CA GLU A 373 -16.26 -14.91 13.22
C GLU A 373 -15.87 -14.33 11.85
N LYS A 374 -15.35 -13.10 11.80
CA LYS A 374 -14.81 -12.52 10.55
C LYS A 374 -13.64 -13.32 9.98
N LEU A 375 -12.71 -13.75 10.84
CA LEU A 375 -11.62 -14.63 10.42
C LEU A 375 -12.18 -15.98 9.93
N ARG A 376 -13.09 -16.61 10.68
CA ARG A 376 -13.70 -17.89 10.30
C ARG A 376 -14.47 -17.80 8.98
N ALA A 377 -15.14 -16.69 8.72
CA ALA A 377 -15.86 -16.47 7.48
C ALA A 377 -14.94 -16.49 6.25
N LEU A 378 -13.75 -15.88 6.35
CA LEU A 378 -12.76 -15.92 5.26
C LEU A 378 -12.10 -17.30 5.09
N GLN A 379 -11.77 -17.97 6.19
CA GLN A 379 -11.23 -19.35 6.16
C GLN A 379 -12.20 -20.32 5.46
N ASN A 380 -13.50 -20.14 5.72
CA ASN A 380 -14.56 -20.97 5.15
C ASN A 380 -15.10 -20.42 3.83
N TYR A 381 -14.48 -19.39 3.24
CA TYR A 381 -14.97 -18.82 1.99
C TYR A 381 -14.99 -19.89 0.89
N ARG A 382 -16.12 -19.97 0.20
CA ARG A 382 -16.34 -20.80 -0.98
C ARG A 382 -17.03 -19.93 -2.02
N ALA A 383 -16.51 -19.95 -3.25
CA ALA A 383 -17.20 -19.33 -4.38
C ALA A 383 -18.59 -19.99 -4.51
N LYS A 384 -19.62 -19.17 -4.78
CA LYS A 384 -20.96 -19.69 -5.09
C LYS A 384 -21.01 -20.26 -6.50
#